data_AF-A0A7J8ID44-F1
#
_entry.id   AF-A0A7J8ID44-F1
#
_cell.length_a   1.000
_cell.length_b   1.000
_cell.length_c   1.000
_cell.angle_alpha   90.00
_cell.angle_beta   90.00
_cell.angle_gamma   90.00
#
_symmetry.space_group_name_H-M   'P 1'
#
loop_
_entity.id
_entity.type
_entity.pdbx_description
1 polymer ?
#
loop_
_entity_poly.entity_id
_entity_poly.type
_entity_poly.pdbx_seq_one_letter_code
_entity_poly.pdbx_strand_id
1 'polypeptide(L)'
;MAAEREKVGAEFQALRAFLVEQEGRLLGRLEELSREVTQKQNENLTQLGNEIAQLSKLTNQIQETARKPDLDFLQEFKSTLSRCSNVPAPKPSTVSSEMKNKVWNVSLKTFVLKGLLKKFKEDLRGELEKEEKGTIMVVVSAYYLAT
;
A
#
# COMPACT_ATOMS: atom_id res chain seq x y z
N MET A 1 11.01 17.07 43.31
CA MET A 1 9.96 17.59 42.40
C MET A 1 10.50 18.14 41.09
N ALA A 2 11.45 19.08 41.09
CA ALA A 2 12.01 19.63 39.83
C ALA A 2 12.69 18.57 38.95
N ALA A 3 13.57 17.74 39.53
CA ALA A 3 14.26 16.67 38.80
C ALA A 3 13.31 15.60 38.23
N GLU A 4 12.28 15.19 38.99
CA GLU A 4 11.27 14.24 38.51
C GLU A 4 10.42 14.83 37.36
N ARG A 5 10.06 16.12 37.45
CA ARG A 5 9.34 16.81 36.36
C ARG A 5 10.17 16.85 35.08
N GLU A 6 11.46 17.11 35.20
CA GLU A 6 12.39 17.11 34.07
C GLU A 6 12.51 15.71 33.46
N LYS A 7 12.69 14.68 34.29
CA LYS A 7 12.78 13.28 33.86
C LYS A 7 11.54 12.83 33.08
N VAL A 8 10.34 13.09 33.61
CA VAL A 8 9.08 12.81 32.90
C VAL A 8 9.02 13.57 31.57
N GLY A 9 9.39 14.85 31.57
CA GLY A 9 9.45 15.65 30.35
C GLY A 9 10.37 15.05 29.29
N ALA A 10 11.55 14.60 29.69
CA ALA A 10 12.55 13.98 28.82
C ALA A 10 12.05 12.64 28.23
N GLU A 11 11.47 11.76 29.05
CA GLU A 11 10.92 10.47 28.58
C GLU A 11 9.82 10.66 27.53
N PHE A 12 8.89 11.60 27.77
CA PHE A 12 7.83 11.91 26.81
C PHE A 12 8.37 12.57 25.54
N GLN A 13 9.44 13.36 25.63
CA GLN A 13 10.11 13.93 24.46
C GLN A 13 10.78 12.84 23.62
N ALA A 14 11.48 11.90 24.26
CA ALA A 14 12.09 10.75 23.59
C ALA A 14 11.02 9.89 22.91
N LEU A 15 9.91 9.58 23.60
CA LEU A 15 8.80 8.84 23.02
C LEU A 15 8.18 9.54 21.81
N ARG A 16 7.95 10.86 21.88
CA ARG A 16 7.43 11.63 20.73
C ARG A 16 8.37 11.55 19.53
N ALA A 17 9.68 11.73 19.75
CA ALA A 17 10.68 11.63 18.69
C ALA A 17 10.68 10.24 18.05
N PHE A 18 10.64 9.19 18.86
CA PHE A 18 10.53 7.80 18.40
C PHE A 18 9.27 7.57 17.55
N LEU A 19 8.11 8.05 18.01
CA LEU A 19 6.84 7.89 17.28
C LEU A 19 6.87 8.59 15.92
N VAL A 20 7.39 9.82 15.85
CA VAL A 20 7.57 10.55 14.59
C VAL A 20 8.47 9.78 13.63
N GLU A 21 9.56 9.19 14.13
CA GLU A 21 10.46 8.38 13.33
C GLU A 21 9.76 7.11 12.79
N GLN A 22 9.01 6.39 13.62
CA GLN A 22 8.29 5.19 13.18
C GLN A 22 7.18 5.52 12.18
N GLU A 23 6.45 6.61 12.39
CA GLU A 23 5.44 7.12 11.45
C GLU A 23 6.07 7.42 10.09
N GLY A 24 7.16 8.20 10.06
CA GLY A 24 7.88 8.52 8.83
C GLY A 24 8.38 7.28 8.07
N ARG A 25 8.92 6.28 8.79
CA ARG A 25 9.35 5.00 8.19
C ARG A 25 8.20 4.22 7.55
N LEU A 26 7.01 4.24 8.15
CA LEU A 26 5.83 3.57 7.62
C LEU A 26 5.23 4.30 6.41
N LEU A 27 5.14 5.63 6.49
CA LEU A 27 4.70 6.46 5.38
C LEU A 27 5.63 6.32 4.18
N GLY A 28 6.95 6.35 4.38
CA GLY A 28 7.91 6.14 3.30
C GLY A 28 7.75 4.78 2.61
N ARG A 29 7.48 3.71 3.38
CA ARG A 29 7.19 2.37 2.81
C ARG A 29 5.89 2.33 2.02
N LEU A 30 4.86 3.06 2.46
CA LEU A 30 3.59 3.19 1.74
C LEU A 30 3.79 3.93 0.41
N GLU A 31 4.56 5.01 0.41
CA GLU A 31 4.88 5.78 -0.79
C GLU A 31 5.69 4.95 -1.80
N GLU A 32 6.70 4.22 -1.33
CA GLU A 32 7.49 3.32 -2.16
C GLU A 32 6.61 2.23 -2.81
N LEU A 33 5.77 1.57 -2.01
CA LEU A 33 4.84 0.57 -2.53
C LEU A 33 3.85 1.15 -3.53
N SER A 34 3.31 2.35 -3.27
CA SER A 34 2.41 3.03 -4.20
C SER A 34 3.12 3.29 -5.53
N ARG A 35 4.38 3.73 -5.49
CA ARG A 35 5.19 3.97 -6.69
C ARG A 35 5.44 2.69 -7.49
N GLU A 36 5.80 1.59 -6.81
CA GLU A 36 5.98 0.28 -7.44
C GLU A 36 4.69 -0.21 -8.12
N VAL A 37 3.54 -0.05 -7.46
CA VAL A 37 2.23 -0.41 -8.02
C VAL A 37 1.95 0.40 -9.28
N THR A 38 2.10 1.73 -9.21
CA THR A 38 1.85 2.60 -10.36
C THR A 38 2.80 2.30 -11.51
N GLN A 39 4.08 2.06 -11.23
CA GLN A 39 5.05 1.67 -12.25
C GLN A 39 4.63 0.38 -12.94
N LYS A 40 4.28 -0.66 -12.16
CA LYS A 40 3.85 -1.95 -12.73
C LYS A 40 2.57 -1.82 -13.56
N GLN A 41 1.62 -1.00 -13.11
CA GLN A 41 0.41 -0.71 -13.87
C GLN A 41 0.74 -0.03 -15.20
N ASN A 42 1.64 0.94 -15.21
CA ASN A 42 2.03 1.66 -16.42
C ASN A 42 2.77 0.75 -17.42
N GLU A 43 3.65 -0.13 -16.93
CA GLU A 43 4.30 -1.17 -17.75
C GLU A 43 3.27 -2.08 -18.41
N ASN A 44 2.29 -2.57 -17.63
CA ASN A 44 1.22 -3.43 -18.14
C ASN A 44 0.34 -2.69 -19.17
N LEU A 45 -0.03 -1.43 -18.91
CA LEU A 45 -0.81 -0.61 -19.84
C LEU A 45 -0.05 -0.37 -21.15
N THR A 46 1.26 -0.10 -21.07
CA THR A 46 2.12 0.08 -22.25
C THR A 46 2.19 -1.20 -23.08
N GLN A 47 2.37 -2.36 -22.42
CA GLN A 47 2.37 -3.65 -23.09
C GLN A 47 1.01 -3.93 -23.78
N LEU A 48 -0.10 -3.74 -23.08
CA LEU A 48 -1.45 -3.90 -23.63
C LEU A 48 -1.69 -2.94 -24.80
N GLY A 49 -1.24 -1.69 -24.71
CA GLY A 49 -1.32 -0.72 -25.80
C GLY A 49 -0.57 -1.18 -27.05
N ASN A 50 0.62 -1.76 -26.88
CA ASN A 50 1.39 -2.34 -27.99
C ASN A 50 0.70 -3.55 -28.62
N GLU A 51 0.12 -4.43 -27.79
CA GLU A 51 -0.65 -5.59 -28.26
C GLU A 51 -1.89 -5.15 -29.06
N ILE A 52 -2.64 -4.16 -28.55
CA ILE A 52 -3.78 -3.57 -29.26
C ILE A 52 -3.33 -2.98 -30.60
N ALA A 53 -2.26 -2.19 -30.62
CA ALA A 53 -1.75 -1.59 -31.86
C ALA A 53 -1.32 -2.64 -32.90
N GLN A 54 -0.67 -3.72 -32.46
CA GLN A 54 -0.31 -4.84 -33.33
C GLN A 54 -1.54 -5.54 -33.92
N LEU A 55 -2.54 -5.81 -33.09
CA LEU A 55 -3.80 -6.43 -33.53
C LEU A 55 -4.56 -5.50 -34.50
N SER A 56 -4.67 -4.21 -34.20
CA SER A 56 -5.30 -3.23 -35.09
C SER A 56 -4.59 -3.16 -36.45
N LYS A 57 -3.25 -3.18 -36.46
CA LYS A 57 -2.48 -3.23 -37.71
C LYS A 57 -2.78 -4.49 -38.51
N LEU A 58 -2.87 -5.65 -37.85
CA LEU A 58 -3.20 -6.90 -38.51
C LEU A 58 -4.63 -6.88 -39.09
N THR A 59 -5.60 -6.38 -38.32
CA THR A 59 -6.99 -6.21 -38.78
C THR A 59 -7.04 -5.33 -40.03
N ASN A 60 -6.33 -4.19 -40.04
CA ASN A 60 -6.27 -3.32 -41.20
C ASN A 60 -5.65 -4.03 -42.42
N GLN A 61 -4.56 -4.78 -42.24
CA GLN A 61 -3.92 -5.54 -43.31
C GLN A 61 -4.84 -6.61 -43.91
N ILE A 62 -5.60 -7.32 -43.07
CA ILE A 62 -6.61 -8.28 -43.54
C ILE A 62 -7.68 -7.57 -44.35
N GLN A 63 -8.21 -6.45 -43.87
CA GLN A 63 -9.24 -5.67 -44.56
C GLN A 63 -8.74 -5.09 -45.89
N GLU A 64 -7.51 -4.59 -45.93
CA GLU A 64 -6.86 -4.10 -47.15
C GLU A 64 -6.66 -5.22 -48.16
N THR A 65 -6.13 -6.37 -47.73
CA THR A 65 -5.93 -7.54 -48.59
C THR A 65 -7.27 -7.99 -49.18
N ALA A 66 -8.32 -8.10 -48.36
CA ALA A 66 -9.64 -8.55 -48.78
C ALA A 66 -10.37 -7.61 -49.76
N ARG A 67 -9.92 -6.34 -49.88
CA ARG A 67 -10.47 -5.36 -50.82
C ARG A 67 -9.74 -5.32 -52.16
N LYS A 68 -8.62 -6.04 -52.31
CA LYS A 68 -7.83 -6.05 -53.54
C LYS A 68 -8.51 -6.86 -54.66
N PRO A 69 -8.20 -6.56 -55.94
CA PRO A 69 -8.64 -7.38 -57.07
C PRO A 69 -8.16 -8.84 -56.95
N ASP A 70 -8.86 -9.78 -57.59
CA ASP A 70 -8.66 -11.23 -57.42
C ASP A 70 -7.20 -11.69 -57.56
N LEU A 71 -6.48 -11.19 -58.56
CA LEU A 71 -5.09 -11.60 -58.80
C LEU A 71 -4.14 -11.14 -57.68
N ASP A 72 -4.27 -9.87 -57.27
CA ASP A 72 -3.47 -9.28 -56.18
C ASP A 72 -3.82 -9.90 -54.82
N PHE A 73 -5.11 -10.16 -54.61
CA PHE A 73 -5.59 -10.89 -53.43
C PHE A 73 -4.94 -12.27 -53.34
N LEU A 74 -5.00 -13.08 -54.41
CA LEU A 74 -4.42 -14.41 -54.43
C LEU A 74 -2.90 -14.38 -54.21
N GLN A 75 -2.22 -13.37 -54.72
CA GLN A 75 -0.78 -13.18 -54.52
C GLN A 75 -0.43 -12.86 -53.05
N GLU A 76 -1.21 -12.01 -52.39
CA GLU A 76 -0.89 -11.52 -51.04
C GLU A 76 -1.52 -12.33 -49.90
N PHE A 77 -2.61 -13.06 -50.16
CA PHE A 77 -3.41 -13.77 -49.16
C PHE A 77 -2.56 -14.67 -48.25
N LYS A 78 -1.66 -15.45 -48.84
CA LYS A 78 -0.78 -16.37 -48.09
C LYS A 78 0.14 -15.62 -47.13
N SER A 79 0.64 -14.45 -47.54
CA SER A 79 1.52 -13.62 -46.71
C SER A 79 0.76 -13.00 -45.54
N THR A 80 -0.44 -12.44 -45.78
CA THR A 80 -1.32 -11.88 -44.76
C THR A 80 -1.75 -12.94 -43.75
N LEU A 81 -2.14 -14.13 -44.22
CA LEU A 81 -2.51 -15.26 -43.37
C LEU A 81 -1.34 -15.72 -42.48
N SER A 82 -0.14 -15.86 -43.05
CA SER A 82 1.04 -16.27 -42.28
C SER A 82 1.38 -15.29 -41.15
N ARG A 83 1.19 -13.98 -41.38
CA ARG A 83 1.41 -12.94 -40.36
C ARG A 83 0.37 -13.03 -39.24
N CYS A 84 -0.87 -13.41 -39.54
CA CYS A 84 -1.91 -13.62 -38.54
C CYS A 84 -1.56 -14.78 -37.59
N SER A 85 -1.11 -15.89 -38.17
CA SER A 85 -0.74 -17.09 -37.41
C SER A 85 0.50 -16.91 -36.53
N ASN A 86 1.34 -15.91 -36.84
CA ASN A 86 2.58 -15.63 -36.12
C ASN A 86 2.43 -14.59 -35.00
N VAL A 87 1.24 -14.01 -34.78
CA VAL A 87 1.02 -13.10 -33.64
C VAL A 87 1.00 -13.92 -32.36
N PRO A 88 1.92 -13.68 -31.40
CA PRO A 88 1.89 -14.37 -30.11
C PRO A 88 0.56 -14.09 -29.41
N ALA A 89 -0.04 -15.13 -28.83
CA ALA A 89 -1.23 -14.94 -28.00
C ALA A 89 -0.89 -13.95 -26.86
N PRO A 90 -1.67 -12.87 -26.68
CA PRO A 90 -1.42 -11.94 -25.58
C PRO A 90 -1.51 -12.71 -24.26
N LYS A 91 -0.44 -12.69 -23.49
CA LYS A 91 -0.45 -13.24 -22.14
C LYS A 91 -0.99 -12.16 -21.23
N PRO A 92 -2.18 -12.33 -20.60
CA PRO A 92 -2.65 -11.34 -19.65
C PRO A 92 -1.60 -11.18 -18.56
N SER A 93 -1.08 -9.96 -18.39
CA SER A 93 -0.24 -9.64 -17.25
C SER A 93 -1.15 -9.74 -16.03
N THR A 94 -1.13 -10.88 -15.34
CA THR A 94 -1.80 -11.00 -14.06
C THR A 94 -1.17 -9.95 -13.14
N VAL A 95 -2.00 -9.25 -12.35
CA VAL A 95 -1.48 -8.53 -11.19
C VAL A 95 -0.73 -9.57 -10.37
N SER A 96 0.60 -9.53 -10.43
CA SER A 96 1.45 -10.57 -9.87
C SER A 96 1.03 -10.83 -8.43
N SER A 97 0.92 -12.11 -8.06
CA SER A 97 0.65 -12.52 -6.67
C SER A 97 1.60 -11.83 -5.69
N GLU A 98 2.81 -11.52 -6.14
CA GLU A 98 3.80 -10.73 -5.41
C GLU A 98 3.28 -9.34 -5.00
N MET A 99 2.65 -8.61 -5.91
CA MET A 99 2.14 -7.26 -5.64
C MET A 99 0.98 -7.29 -4.65
N LYS A 100 0.07 -8.26 -4.79
CA LYS A 100 -1.01 -8.49 -3.83
C LYS A 100 -0.45 -8.79 -2.42
N ASN A 101 0.59 -9.62 -2.35
CA ASN A 101 1.25 -9.94 -1.09
C ASN A 101 1.89 -8.71 -0.44
N LYS A 102 2.54 -7.84 -1.21
CA LYS A 102 3.13 -6.59 -0.70
C LYS A 102 2.07 -5.66 -0.09
N VAL A 103 0.96 -5.42 -0.80
CA VAL A 103 -0.17 -4.60 -0.30
C VAL A 103 -0.79 -5.19 0.96
N TRP A 104 -0.97 -6.51 0.99
CA TRP A 104 -1.52 -7.21 2.14
C TRP A 104 -0.58 -7.10 3.36
N ASN A 105 0.73 -7.23 3.17
CA ASN A 105 1.73 -7.11 4.24
C ASN A 105 1.70 -5.72 4.91
N VAL A 106 1.58 -4.65 4.12
CA VAL A 106 1.51 -3.28 4.64
C VAL A 106 0.18 -3.04 5.38
N SER A 107 -0.93 -3.53 4.84
CA SER A 107 -2.23 -3.50 5.51
C SER A 107 -2.19 -4.19 6.88
N LEU A 108 -1.57 -5.38 6.95
CA LEU A 108 -1.40 -6.12 8.19
C LEU A 108 -0.54 -5.38 9.21
N LYS A 109 0.60 -4.80 8.78
CA LYS A 109 1.46 -3.99 9.65
C LYS A 109 0.72 -2.78 10.23
N THR A 110 -0.06 -2.09 9.41
CA THR A 110 -0.88 -0.94 9.83
C THR A 110 -1.92 -1.36 10.86
N PHE A 111 -2.59 -2.50 10.64
CA PHE A 111 -3.54 -3.06 11.60
C PHE A 111 -2.90 -3.41 12.94
N VAL A 112 -1.76 -4.12 12.93
CA VAL A 112 -1.02 -4.48 14.15
C VAL A 112 -0.58 -3.23 14.90
N LEU A 113 -0.02 -2.24 14.20
CA LEU A 113 0.41 -0.98 14.81
C LEU A 113 -0.75 -0.25 15.50
N LYS A 114 -1.91 -0.18 14.85
CA LYS A 114 -3.11 0.45 15.44
C LYS A 114 -3.51 -0.25 16.75
N GLY A 115 -3.42 -1.57 16.80
CA GLY A 115 -3.66 -2.36 18.00
C GLY A 115 -2.66 -2.05 19.13
N LEU A 116 -1.37 -2.02 18.81
CA LEU A 116 -0.31 -1.69 19.77
C LEU A 116 -0.45 -0.27 20.34
N LEU A 117 -0.71 0.72 19.47
CA LEU A 117 -0.92 2.11 19.90
C LEU A 117 -2.17 2.28 20.77
N LYS A 118 -3.24 1.52 20.48
CA LYS A 118 -4.45 1.51 21.31
C LYS A 118 -4.12 0.97 22.70
N LYS A 119 -3.48 -0.21 22.77
CA LYS A 119 -3.08 -0.83 24.03
C LYS A 119 -2.16 0.08 24.86
N PHE A 120 -1.13 0.66 24.22
CA PHE A 120 -0.23 1.59 24.89
C PHE A 120 -0.97 2.78 25.54
N LYS A 121 -1.96 3.36 24.85
CA LYS A 121 -2.77 4.47 25.39
C LYS A 121 -3.64 4.05 26.56
N GLU A 122 -4.19 2.83 26.52
CA GLU A 122 -5.00 2.26 27.60
C GLU A 122 -4.13 1.97 28.83
N ASP A 123 -2.97 1.33 28.64
CA ASP A 123 -2.02 1.02 29.72
C ASP A 123 -1.49 2.30 30.39
N LEU A 124 -1.05 3.28 29.60
CA LEU A 124 -0.53 4.56 30.12
C LEU A 124 -1.58 5.32 30.94
N ARG A 125 -2.84 5.35 30.46
CA ARG A 125 -3.96 5.95 31.20
C ARG A 125 -4.19 5.22 32.51
N GLY A 126 -4.24 3.88 32.45
CA GLY A 126 -4.45 3.04 33.61
C GLY A 126 -3.41 3.25 34.70
N GLU A 127 -2.13 3.44 34.36
CA GLU A 127 -1.09 3.75 35.36
C GLU A 127 -1.26 5.15 35.99
N LEU A 128 -1.60 6.16 35.19
CA LEU A 128 -1.75 7.54 35.70
C LEU A 128 -3.00 7.71 36.59
N GLU A 129 -4.05 6.91 36.37
CA GLU A 129 -5.29 6.95 37.17
C GLU A 129 -5.19 6.14 38.48
N LYS A 130 -4.15 5.30 38.66
CA LYS A 130 -3.98 4.45 39.86
C LYS A 130 -3.62 5.23 41.13
N GLU A 131 -3.18 6.49 41.04
CA GLU A 131 -2.76 7.29 42.20
C GLU A 131 -3.85 8.18 42.82
N GLU A 132 -4.98 8.43 42.15
CA GLU A 132 -6.00 9.35 42.71
C GLU A 132 -6.79 8.73 43.87
N LYS A 133 -6.92 7.40 43.95
CA LYS A 133 -7.71 6.75 45.01
C LYS A 133 -6.99 6.70 46.37
N GLY A 134 -5.66 6.61 46.39
CA GLY A 134 -4.87 6.55 47.62
C GLY A 134 -4.88 7.89 48.37
N THR A 135 -4.63 8.98 47.65
CA THR A 135 -4.61 10.33 48.24
C THR A 135 -6.00 10.79 48.67
N ILE A 136 -7.05 10.53 47.89
CA ILE A 136 -8.42 10.88 48.28
C ILE A 136 -8.84 10.09 49.54
N MET A 137 -8.50 8.80 49.63
CA MET A 137 -8.86 7.98 50.80
C MET A 137 -8.12 8.41 52.08
N VAL A 138 -6.84 8.79 51.99
CA VAL A 138 -6.06 9.30 53.13
C VAL A 138 -6.58 10.68 53.58
N VAL A 139 -6.91 11.57 52.64
CA VAL A 139 -7.47 12.89 52.95
C VAL A 139 -8.87 12.76 53.56
N VAL A 140 -9.74 11.90 53.02
CA VAL A 140 -11.08 11.65 53.56
C VAL A 140 -11.00 11.02 54.95
N SER A 141 -10.10 10.04 55.17
CA SER A 141 -9.92 9.42 56.50
C SER A 141 -9.40 10.40 57.55
N ALA A 142 -8.54 11.34 57.18
CA ALA A 142 -8.04 12.36 58.11
C ALA A 142 -9.13 13.38 58.52
N TYR A 143 -10.06 13.70 57.61
CA TYR A 143 -11.20 14.57 57.91
C TYR A 143 -12.20 13.94 58.90
N TYR A 144 -12.48 12.63 58.79
CA TYR A 144 -13.42 11.94 59.69
C TYR A 144 -12.85 11.62 61.09
N LEU A 145 -11.53 11.61 61.27
CA LEU A 145 -10.89 11.42 62.57
C LEU A 145 -10.71 12.72 63.36
N ALA A 146 -11.00 13.88 62.74
CA ALA A 146 -10.80 15.20 63.32
C ALA A 146 -12.11 15.88 63.80
N THR A 147 -13.24 15.17 63.76
CA THR A 147 -14.56 15.59 64.28
C THR A 147 -15.06 14.62 65.32
#